data_AF-A0A257QHJ2-F1
#
_entry.id   AF-A0A257QHJ2-F1
#
_cell.length_a   1.000
_cell.length_b   1.000
_cell.length_c   1.000
_cell.angle_alpha   90.00
_cell.angle_beta   90.00
_cell.angle_gamma   90.00
#
_symmetry.space_group_name_H-M   'P 1'
#
loop_
_entity.id
_entity.type
_entity.pdbx_description
1 polymer ?
#
loop_
_entity_poly.entity_id
_entity_poly.type
_entity_poly.pdbx_seq_one_letter_code
_entity_poly.pdbx_strand_id
1 'polypeptide(L)'
;LPMLENMGVRVMGERPYKIVLPDESIIWIQDFELIYAGTLDIEKVRTSFHEQFARVWRGEAENDGFNRLVLNAELNWRQTMLLRAYCKYLLQTSVTFSPAYMEHTLASNPQIAALLVRYFEARHNPKGAKERDTLIARYTDEIDKALESVSNLDDDRILRSFLNVVRATIRTNYFQTLKGGGHKPYLSFKFDSSQIPELPLPRPMYEIWVYSPHVEAVHLRGGKVARGGIRWSDRREDFRTEVLGLMKAQQVKNTVIVPVGSKGGFYVKQLPRSDNREIVMKEVVSCYQTFMRGLLDLTDNIVRGKIVPPPQVVRHDDDDPYLVVAADKGTASFSDIANGISADYHFWLGDAFASGGSAGYDHKKMAITAKGAWESVKRHFREMGIDIQTTAFTVAGIGDMSGDVFGNGMLLSRHIKLLAAFDHRHIFLDPNPDSETSFMERERV
;
A
#
# COMPACT_ATOMS: atom_id res chain seq x y z
N LEU A 1 -1.30 31.83 -1.46
CA LEU A 1 -2.25 30.69 -1.54
C LEU A 1 -1.43 29.43 -1.80
N PRO A 2 -1.25 28.54 -0.80
CA PRO A 2 -0.29 27.44 -0.90
C PRO A 2 -0.49 26.53 -2.12
N MET A 3 -1.75 26.33 -2.55
CA MET A 3 -2.07 25.53 -3.75
C MET A 3 -1.45 26.10 -5.03
N LEU A 4 -1.53 27.42 -5.23
CA LEU A 4 -0.96 28.10 -6.40
C LEU A 4 0.57 28.17 -6.29
N GLU A 5 1.10 28.43 -5.10
CA GLU A 5 2.56 28.46 -4.88
C GLU A 5 3.23 27.10 -5.11
N ASN A 6 2.57 26.02 -4.71
CA ASN A 6 3.01 24.65 -4.99
C ASN A 6 2.90 24.29 -6.47
N MET A 7 2.11 25.01 -7.28
CA MET A 7 2.09 24.88 -8.74
C MET A 7 3.20 25.67 -9.44
N GLY A 8 4.02 26.43 -8.70
CA GLY A 8 5.20 27.11 -9.24
C GLY A 8 4.97 28.58 -9.60
N VAL A 9 3.83 29.17 -9.21
CA VAL A 9 3.53 30.59 -9.41
C VAL A 9 3.60 31.38 -8.09
N ARG A 10 3.86 32.67 -8.17
CA ARG A 10 3.76 33.61 -7.05
C ARG A 10 2.48 34.42 -7.18
N VAL A 11 1.69 34.48 -6.13
CA VAL A 11 0.48 35.32 -6.09
C VAL A 11 0.88 36.74 -5.74
N MET A 12 0.61 37.70 -6.63
CA MET A 12 0.90 39.12 -6.45
C MET A 12 -0.28 39.90 -5.89
N GLY A 13 -1.49 39.47 -6.25
CA GLY A 13 -2.73 40.10 -5.81
C GLY A 13 -3.91 39.14 -5.91
N GLU A 14 -4.91 39.37 -5.07
CA GLU A 14 -6.21 38.71 -5.07
C GLU A 14 -7.28 39.81 -5.04
N ARG A 15 -8.22 39.76 -5.98
CA ARG A 15 -9.36 40.67 -6.05
C ARG A 15 -10.65 39.87 -5.99
N PRO A 16 -11.33 39.84 -4.83
CA PRO A 16 -12.63 39.19 -4.70
C PRO A 16 -13.74 40.09 -5.25
N TYR A 17 -14.60 39.53 -6.10
CA TYR A 17 -15.83 40.17 -6.58
C TYR A 17 -17.04 39.40 -6.06
N LYS A 18 -17.89 40.08 -5.27
CA LYS A 18 -19.15 39.54 -4.78
C LYS A 18 -20.25 39.74 -5.83
N ILE A 19 -20.94 38.67 -6.19
CA ILE A 19 -22.11 38.67 -7.06
C ILE A 19 -23.31 38.20 -6.23
N VAL A 20 -24.38 38.98 -6.24
CA VAL A 20 -25.67 38.60 -5.65
C VAL A 20 -26.60 38.23 -6.79
N LEU A 21 -27.11 37.00 -6.77
CA LEU A 21 -28.03 36.47 -7.76
C LEU A 21 -29.49 36.93 -7.49
N PRO A 22 -30.41 36.81 -8.47
CA PRO A 22 -31.81 37.20 -8.29
C PRO A 22 -32.55 36.45 -7.18
N ASP A 23 -32.09 35.25 -6.81
CA ASP A 23 -32.61 34.43 -5.71
C ASP A 23 -31.94 34.73 -4.36
N GLU A 24 -31.21 35.85 -4.27
CA GLU A 24 -30.42 36.30 -3.11
C GLU A 24 -29.21 35.42 -2.76
N SER A 25 -28.93 34.38 -3.55
CA SER A 25 -27.71 33.59 -3.36
C SER A 25 -26.47 34.40 -3.73
N ILE A 26 -25.36 34.15 -3.02
CA ILE A 26 -24.11 34.90 -3.17
C ILE A 26 -23.07 34.00 -3.84
N ILE A 27 -22.50 34.47 -4.94
CA ILE A 27 -21.35 33.86 -5.61
C ILE A 27 -20.15 34.81 -5.48
N TRP A 28 -18.96 34.25 -5.34
CA TRP A 28 -17.70 35.00 -5.34
C TRP A 28 -16.87 34.62 -6.56
N ILE A 29 -16.38 35.62 -7.28
CA ILE A 29 -15.30 35.46 -8.26
C ILE A 29 -14.01 35.90 -7.59
N GLN A 30 -13.02 35.02 -7.58
CA GLN A 30 -11.67 35.34 -7.12
C GLN A 30 -10.76 35.54 -8.32
N ASP A 31 -10.27 36.75 -8.51
CA ASP A 31 -9.32 37.10 -9.57
C ASP A 31 -7.90 37.18 -8.99
N PHE A 32 -6.99 36.39 -9.55
CA PHE A 32 -5.63 36.25 -9.06
C PHE A 32 -4.62 36.77 -10.08
N GLU A 33 -3.75 37.67 -9.63
CA GLU A 33 -2.60 38.09 -10.41
C GLU A 33 -1.41 37.19 -10.06
N LEU A 34 -0.93 36.43 -11.04
CA LEU A 34 0.08 35.38 -10.86
C LEU A 34 1.34 35.70 -11.66
N ILE A 35 2.50 35.51 -11.03
CA ILE A 35 3.81 35.59 -11.69
C ILE A 35 4.44 34.19 -11.75
N TYR A 36 4.90 33.78 -12.92
CA TYR A 36 5.70 32.58 -13.11
C TYR A 36 7.16 32.96 -13.37
N ALA A 37 8.09 32.26 -12.70
CA ALA A 37 9.52 32.47 -12.90
C ALA A 37 10.02 31.66 -14.10
N GLY A 38 9.89 32.21 -15.30
CA GLY A 38 10.35 31.58 -16.54
C GLY A 38 9.50 31.96 -17.75
N THR A 39 9.75 31.30 -18.87
CA THR A 39 8.90 31.38 -20.06
C THR A 39 7.81 30.31 -19.97
N LEU A 40 6.58 30.67 -20.35
CA LEU A 40 5.44 29.78 -20.31
C LEU A 40 4.58 29.97 -21.55
N ASP A 41 4.30 28.88 -22.26
CA ASP A 41 3.25 28.86 -23.28
C ASP A 41 1.90 28.63 -22.60
N ILE A 42 1.19 29.73 -22.32
CA ILE A 42 -0.05 29.72 -21.56
C ILE A 42 -1.10 28.81 -22.21
N GLU A 43 -1.19 28.80 -23.54
CA GLU A 43 -2.22 28.01 -24.24
C GLU A 43 -1.99 26.51 -24.07
N LYS A 44 -0.73 26.05 -24.04
CA LYS A 44 -0.42 24.63 -23.82
C LYS A 44 -0.75 24.17 -22.41
N VAL A 45 -0.47 24.99 -21.40
CA VAL A 45 -0.61 24.57 -19.99
C VAL A 45 -1.97 24.90 -19.39
N ARG A 46 -2.77 25.78 -20.01
CA ARG A 46 -4.05 26.30 -19.47
C ARG A 46 -4.93 25.18 -18.94
N THR A 47 -5.23 24.18 -19.77
CA THR A 47 -6.14 23.09 -19.39
C THR A 47 -5.57 22.25 -18.25
N SER A 48 -4.29 21.86 -18.34
CA SER A 48 -3.62 21.05 -17.31
C SER A 48 -3.55 21.80 -15.97
N PHE A 49 -3.27 23.11 -16.01
CA PHE A 49 -3.22 23.97 -14.83
C PHE A 49 -4.59 24.08 -14.17
N HIS A 50 -5.64 24.41 -14.93
CA HIS A 50 -7.01 24.48 -14.41
C HIS A 50 -7.48 23.15 -13.84
N GLU A 51 -7.23 22.04 -14.54
CA GLU A 51 -7.63 20.72 -14.05
C GLU A 51 -6.88 20.37 -12.76
N GLN A 52 -5.55 20.52 -12.74
CA GLN A 52 -4.76 20.27 -11.52
C GLN A 52 -5.25 21.11 -10.35
N PHE A 53 -5.44 22.42 -10.53
CA PHE A 53 -5.92 23.30 -9.47
C PHE A 53 -7.28 22.83 -8.94
N ALA A 54 -8.21 22.51 -9.83
CA ALA A 54 -9.55 22.05 -9.46
C ALA A 54 -9.51 20.70 -8.71
N ARG A 55 -8.62 19.76 -9.10
CA ARG A 55 -8.41 18.47 -8.40
C ARG A 55 -7.86 18.70 -7.00
N VAL A 56 -6.84 19.55 -6.86
CA VAL A 56 -6.24 19.89 -5.55
C VAL A 56 -7.26 20.57 -4.65
N TRP A 57 -8.05 21.50 -5.20
CA TRP A 57 -9.10 22.19 -4.45
C TRP A 57 -10.17 21.23 -3.90
N ARG A 58 -10.53 20.19 -4.66
CA ARG A 58 -11.48 19.16 -4.24
C ARG A 58 -10.87 18.03 -3.40
N GLY A 59 -9.55 18.05 -3.15
CA GLY A 59 -8.85 16.99 -2.42
C GLY A 59 -8.63 15.71 -3.24
N GLU A 60 -8.87 15.75 -4.55
CA GLU A 60 -8.67 14.62 -5.47
C GLU A 60 -7.20 14.44 -5.90
N ALA A 61 -6.35 15.42 -5.60
CA ALA A 61 -4.90 15.40 -5.78
C ALA A 61 -4.21 16.14 -4.62
N GLU A 62 -2.97 15.78 -4.31
CA GLU A 62 -2.22 16.40 -3.22
C GLU A 62 -1.70 17.80 -3.55
N ASN A 63 -1.58 18.61 -2.50
CA ASN A 63 -0.99 19.93 -2.55
C ASN A 63 0.48 19.91 -2.12
N ASP A 64 1.38 19.52 -3.01
CA ASP A 64 2.83 19.44 -2.79
C ASP A 64 3.64 19.94 -3.99
N GLY A 65 4.98 19.93 -3.90
CA GLY A 65 5.87 20.50 -4.91
C GLY A 65 5.86 19.78 -6.26
N PHE A 66 5.30 18.56 -6.36
CA PHE A 66 5.09 17.91 -7.66
C PHE A 66 4.17 18.72 -8.58
N ASN A 67 3.28 19.53 -8.01
CA ASN A 67 2.34 20.34 -8.79
C ASN A 67 3.04 21.35 -9.72
N ARG A 68 4.31 21.71 -9.44
CA ARG A 68 5.16 22.53 -10.32
C ARG A 68 5.41 21.90 -11.68
N LEU A 69 5.38 20.56 -11.77
CA LEU A 69 5.63 19.84 -13.00
C LEU A 69 4.56 20.10 -14.06
N VAL A 70 3.38 20.58 -13.66
CA VAL A 70 2.34 20.98 -14.61
C VAL A 70 2.80 22.14 -15.48
N LEU A 71 3.51 23.11 -14.90
CA LEU A 71 4.05 24.25 -15.62
C LEU A 71 5.46 23.97 -16.16
N ASN A 72 6.35 23.42 -15.32
CA ASN A 72 7.75 23.24 -15.68
C ASN A 72 7.95 22.16 -16.74
N ALA A 73 7.17 21.08 -16.69
CA ALA A 73 7.35 19.89 -17.53
C ALA A 73 6.13 19.61 -18.44
N GLU A 74 5.18 20.56 -18.52
CA GLU A 74 3.94 20.45 -19.31
C GLU A 74 3.12 19.17 -19.00
N LEU A 75 3.20 18.67 -17.75
CA LEU A 75 2.50 17.45 -17.35
C LEU A 75 1.06 17.72 -16.96
N ASN A 76 0.18 16.76 -17.22
CA ASN A 76 -1.17 16.79 -16.63
C ASN A 76 -1.17 16.25 -15.18
N TRP A 77 -2.29 16.43 -14.47
CA TRP A 77 -2.41 16.03 -13.07
C TRP A 77 -2.11 14.55 -12.81
N ARG A 78 -2.41 13.70 -13.78
CA ARG A 78 -2.29 12.26 -13.66
C ARG A 78 -0.85 11.80 -13.88
N GLN A 79 -0.13 12.46 -14.78
CA GLN A 79 1.30 12.29 -14.98
C GLN A 79 2.09 12.81 -13.77
N THR A 80 1.63 13.91 -13.15
CA THR A 80 2.16 14.39 -11.88
C THR A 80 1.91 13.37 -10.76
N MET A 81 0.70 12.81 -10.65
CA MET A 81 0.37 11.75 -9.69
C MET A 81 1.23 10.49 -9.89
N LEU A 82 1.55 10.14 -11.13
CA LEU A 82 2.45 9.02 -11.46
C LEU A 82 3.84 9.20 -10.83
N LEU A 83 4.47 10.35 -11.07
CA LEU A 83 5.79 10.65 -10.48
C LEU A 83 5.72 10.76 -8.95
N ARG A 84 4.65 11.36 -8.41
CA ARG A 84 4.41 11.40 -6.97
C ARG A 84 4.32 9.99 -6.37
N ALA A 85 3.59 9.07 -7.03
CA ALA A 85 3.45 7.69 -6.57
C ALA A 85 4.80 6.95 -6.53
N TYR A 86 5.65 7.16 -7.54
CA TYR A 86 7.01 6.61 -7.56
C TYR A 86 7.90 7.19 -6.47
N CYS A 87 7.81 8.50 -6.21
CA CYS A 87 8.54 9.14 -5.12
C CYS A 87 8.16 8.55 -3.77
N LYS A 88 6.85 8.37 -3.51
CA LYS A 88 6.35 7.80 -2.26
C LYS A 88 6.78 6.35 -2.07
N TYR A 89 6.85 5.58 -3.15
CA TYR A 89 7.46 4.25 -3.11
C TYR A 89 8.95 4.30 -2.79
N LEU A 90 9.73 5.16 -3.46
CA LEU A 90 11.18 5.30 -3.24
C LEU A 90 11.51 5.70 -1.80
N LEU A 91 10.69 6.55 -1.17
CA LEU A 91 10.83 6.92 0.25
C LEU A 91 10.64 5.73 1.21
N GLN A 92 9.99 4.65 0.77
CA GLN A 92 9.84 3.39 1.52
C GLN A 92 10.99 2.39 1.27
N THR A 93 11.99 2.75 0.47
CA THR A 93 13.19 1.94 0.18
C THR A 93 14.40 2.47 0.93
N SER A 94 15.62 2.08 0.54
CA SER A 94 16.87 2.57 1.16
C SER A 94 17.33 3.95 0.67
N VAL A 95 16.48 4.70 -0.03
CA VAL A 95 16.78 6.07 -0.46
C VAL A 95 16.90 7.00 0.76
N THR A 96 17.91 7.87 0.75
CA THR A 96 18.23 8.79 1.86
C THR A 96 17.81 10.24 1.59
N PHE A 97 17.12 10.50 0.48
CA PHE A 97 16.73 11.85 0.07
C PHE A 97 15.39 12.26 0.68
N SER A 98 15.22 13.56 0.96
CA SER A 98 13.96 14.08 1.46
C SER A 98 12.92 14.21 0.33
N PRO A 99 11.61 14.11 0.64
CA PRO A 99 10.56 14.29 -0.36
C PRO A 99 10.67 15.64 -1.09
N ALA A 100 10.91 16.73 -0.34
CA ALA A 100 11.04 18.07 -0.90
C ALA A 100 12.25 18.20 -1.84
N TYR A 101 13.34 17.48 -1.57
CA TYR A 101 14.51 17.51 -2.45
C TYR A 101 14.22 16.74 -3.76
N MET A 102 13.59 15.56 -3.68
CA MET A 102 13.18 14.81 -4.86
C MET A 102 12.17 15.57 -5.73
N GLU A 103 11.21 16.26 -5.11
CA GLU A 103 10.27 17.18 -5.78
C GLU A 103 11.03 18.28 -6.53
N HIS A 104 12.00 18.92 -5.87
CA HIS A 104 12.82 19.97 -6.46
C HIS A 104 13.66 19.44 -7.62
N THR A 105 14.34 18.30 -7.47
CA THR A 105 15.16 17.70 -8.53
C THR A 105 14.36 17.44 -9.80
N LEU A 106 13.14 16.88 -9.70
CA LEU A 106 12.28 16.67 -10.87
C LEU A 106 11.83 18.01 -11.48
N ALA A 107 11.47 19.00 -10.65
CA ALA A 107 11.03 20.30 -11.12
C ALA A 107 12.15 21.12 -11.79
N SER A 108 13.41 20.92 -11.36
CA SER A 108 14.61 21.53 -11.94
C SER A 108 15.13 20.78 -13.17
N ASN A 109 14.67 19.55 -13.40
CA ASN A 109 15.00 18.74 -14.58
C ASN A 109 13.72 18.35 -15.36
N PRO A 110 12.92 19.32 -15.83
CA PRO A 110 11.58 19.06 -16.37
C PRO A 110 11.59 18.19 -17.63
N GLN A 111 12.63 18.29 -18.46
CA GLN A 111 12.78 17.43 -19.64
C GLN A 111 12.88 15.96 -19.23
N ILE A 112 13.68 15.63 -18.22
CA ILE A 112 13.85 14.25 -17.74
C ILE A 112 12.55 13.77 -17.08
N ALA A 113 11.88 14.62 -16.28
CA ALA A 113 10.58 14.29 -15.69
C ALA A 113 9.53 13.93 -16.76
N ALA A 114 9.45 14.71 -17.85
CA ALA A 114 8.57 14.42 -18.98
C ALA A 114 8.97 13.14 -19.73
N LEU A 115 10.27 12.89 -19.91
CA LEU A 115 10.76 11.67 -20.56
C LEU A 115 10.46 10.41 -19.74
N LEU A 116 10.58 10.46 -18.41
CA LEU A 116 10.22 9.35 -17.52
C LEU A 116 8.74 8.95 -17.69
N VAL A 117 7.85 9.95 -17.76
CA VAL A 117 6.42 9.74 -18.00
C VAL A 117 6.18 9.15 -19.39
N ARG A 118 6.80 9.71 -20.43
CA ARG A 118 6.66 9.21 -21.81
C ARG A 118 7.16 7.78 -21.97
N TYR A 119 8.28 7.46 -21.32
CA TYR A 119 8.83 6.10 -21.26
C TYR A 119 7.84 5.14 -20.58
N PHE A 120 7.29 5.52 -19.43
CA PHE A 120 6.26 4.73 -18.75
C PHE A 120 5.02 4.50 -19.63
N GLU A 121 4.50 5.56 -20.23
CA GLU A 121 3.30 5.50 -21.07
C GLU A 121 3.54 4.64 -22.31
N ALA A 122 4.71 4.76 -22.96
CA ALA A 122 5.08 3.91 -24.09
C ALA A 122 5.07 2.41 -23.71
N ARG A 123 5.62 2.07 -22.54
CA ARG A 123 5.67 0.68 -22.04
C ARG A 123 4.31 0.09 -21.75
N HIS A 124 3.40 0.89 -21.20
CA HIS A 124 2.18 0.37 -20.59
C HIS A 124 0.89 0.72 -21.34
N ASN A 125 0.94 1.53 -22.39
CA ASN A 125 -0.23 1.88 -23.20
C ASN A 125 -0.75 0.64 -23.98
N PRO A 126 -1.99 0.16 -23.71
CA PRO A 126 -2.56 -0.99 -24.41
C PRO A 126 -2.79 -0.73 -25.90
N LYS A 127 -3.00 0.53 -26.31
CA LYS A 127 -3.25 0.93 -27.70
C LYS A 127 -1.96 1.14 -28.51
N GLY A 128 -0.81 1.21 -27.85
CA GLY A 128 0.49 1.54 -28.47
C GLY A 128 1.32 0.35 -28.95
N ALA A 129 0.75 -0.85 -29.08
CA ALA A 129 1.51 -2.08 -29.27
C ALA A 129 2.47 -2.09 -30.48
N LYS A 130 2.10 -1.43 -31.58
CA LYS A 130 2.92 -1.41 -32.82
C LYS A 130 4.20 -0.58 -32.70
N GLU A 131 4.16 0.51 -31.94
CA GLU A 131 5.27 1.47 -31.83
C GLU A 131 6.01 1.35 -30.49
N ARG A 132 5.52 0.48 -29.59
CA ARG A 132 6.01 0.34 -28.21
C ARG A 132 7.53 0.21 -28.15
N ASP A 133 8.10 -0.78 -28.83
CA ASP A 133 9.53 -1.07 -28.70
C ASP A 133 10.39 0.06 -29.29
N THR A 134 9.93 0.68 -30.39
CA THR A 134 10.59 1.86 -30.97
C THR A 134 10.55 3.06 -30.04
N LEU A 135 9.41 3.35 -29.42
CA LEU A 135 9.27 4.45 -28.46
C LEU A 135 10.06 4.19 -27.17
N ILE A 136 10.07 2.95 -26.68
CA ILE A 136 10.88 2.55 -25.52
C ILE A 136 12.36 2.78 -25.81
N ALA A 137 12.87 2.33 -26.96
CA ALA A 137 14.27 2.49 -27.33
C ALA A 137 14.64 3.97 -27.48
N ARG A 138 13.78 4.73 -28.17
CA ARG A 138 13.95 6.18 -28.34
C ARG A 138 14.01 6.92 -27.00
N TYR A 139 13.02 6.72 -26.13
CA TYR A 139 13.00 7.42 -24.84
C TYR A 139 14.09 6.93 -23.90
N THR A 140 14.56 5.69 -24.03
CA THR A 140 15.75 5.21 -23.31
C THR A 140 16.98 6.05 -23.68
N ASP A 141 17.27 6.18 -24.98
CA ASP A 141 18.40 6.98 -25.47
C ASP A 141 18.26 8.48 -25.11
N GLU A 142 17.06 9.05 -25.24
CA GLU A 142 16.81 10.44 -24.84
C GLU A 142 17.01 10.67 -23.34
N ILE A 143 16.60 9.72 -22.48
CA ILE A 143 16.81 9.78 -21.03
C ILE A 143 18.28 9.66 -20.68
N ASP A 144 18.98 8.67 -21.25
CA ASP A 144 20.39 8.42 -20.93
C ASP A 144 21.25 9.64 -21.30
N LYS A 145 21.03 10.25 -22.48
CA LYS A 145 21.67 11.51 -22.89
C LYS A 145 21.32 12.68 -21.98
N ALA A 146 20.07 12.80 -21.56
CA ALA A 146 19.66 13.88 -20.67
C ALA A 146 20.32 13.72 -19.29
N LEU A 147 20.46 12.50 -18.77
CA LEU A 147 21.16 12.21 -17.51
C LEU A 147 22.65 12.57 -17.57
N GLU A 148 23.33 12.39 -18.70
CA GLU A 148 24.74 12.81 -18.87
C GLU A 148 24.94 14.32 -18.69
N SER A 149 23.89 15.12 -18.91
CA SER A 149 23.94 16.59 -18.75
C SER A 149 23.64 17.08 -17.32
N VAL A 150 23.28 16.17 -16.40
CA VAL A 150 22.96 16.52 -15.01
C VAL A 150 24.25 16.77 -14.23
N SER A 151 24.47 18.03 -13.82
CA SER A 151 25.72 18.45 -13.17
C SER A 151 25.80 18.10 -11.68
N ASN A 152 24.67 17.99 -10.99
CA ASN A 152 24.60 17.65 -9.58
C ASN A 152 24.49 16.12 -9.40
N LEU A 153 25.42 15.54 -8.64
CA LEU A 153 25.49 14.09 -8.43
C LEU A 153 24.26 13.52 -7.69
N ASP A 154 23.72 14.24 -6.72
CA ASP A 154 22.53 13.79 -5.99
C ASP A 154 21.28 13.90 -6.87
N ASP A 155 21.19 14.92 -7.73
CA ASP A 155 20.13 15.00 -8.73
C ASP A 155 20.19 13.82 -9.71
N ASP A 156 21.37 13.48 -10.22
CA ASP A 156 21.57 12.30 -11.09
C ASP A 156 21.13 11.01 -10.37
N ARG A 157 21.54 10.81 -9.10
CA ARG A 157 21.14 9.65 -8.30
C ARG A 157 19.62 9.57 -8.10
N ILE A 158 18.96 10.69 -7.82
CA ILE A 158 17.50 10.76 -7.67
C ILE A 158 16.83 10.37 -8.99
N LEU A 159 17.21 11.00 -10.10
CA LEU A 159 16.61 10.76 -11.41
C LEU A 159 16.81 9.32 -11.88
N ARG A 160 17.99 8.73 -11.64
CA ARG A 160 18.25 7.31 -11.88
C ARG A 160 17.40 6.40 -11.00
N SER A 161 17.16 6.76 -9.74
CA SER A 161 16.27 6.01 -8.85
C SER A 161 14.84 5.97 -9.39
N PHE A 162 14.32 7.09 -9.90
CA PHE A 162 13.03 7.12 -10.60
C PHE A 162 13.03 6.23 -11.84
N LEU A 163 14.06 6.36 -12.69
CA LEU A 163 14.19 5.54 -13.90
C LEU A 163 14.20 4.04 -13.58
N ASN A 164 14.92 3.61 -12.55
CA ASN A 164 15.00 2.22 -12.12
C ASN A 164 13.62 1.65 -11.77
N VAL A 165 12.83 2.37 -10.96
CA VAL A 165 11.49 1.90 -10.55
C VAL A 165 10.50 1.94 -11.72
N VAL A 166 10.59 2.95 -12.59
CA VAL A 166 9.77 3.00 -13.82
C VAL A 166 10.09 1.81 -14.74
N ARG A 167 11.37 1.48 -14.95
CA ARG A 167 11.83 0.31 -15.72
C ARG A 167 11.35 -1.00 -15.09
N ALA A 168 11.44 -1.11 -13.76
CA ALA A 168 11.01 -2.28 -13.00
C ALA A 168 9.49 -2.49 -12.95
N THR A 169 8.69 -1.52 -13.42
CA THR A 169 7.24 -1.67 -13.50
C THR A 169 6.86 -2.68 -14.58
N ILE A 170 6.15 -3.75 -14.22
CA ILE A 170 5.77 -4.83 -15.15
C ILE A 170 4.27 -4.88 -15.44
N ARG A 171 3.43 -4.33 -14.54
CA ARG A 171 1.99 -4.11 -14.78
C ARG A 171 1.53 -2.83 -14.09
N THR A 172 0.51 -2.18 -14.63
CA THR A 172 -0.11 -1.00 -14.01
C THR A 172 -1.56 -0.84 -14.43
N ASN A 173 -2.39 -0.30 -13.54
CA ASN A 173 -3.78 0.05 -13.81
C ASN A 173 -3.93 1.46 -14.41
N TYR A 174 -2.81 2.14 -14.71
CA TYR A 174 -2.80 3.50 -15.26
C TYR A 174 -3.63 3.63 -16.55
N PHE A 175 -3.89 2.59 -17.33
CA PHE A 175 -4.75 2.74 -18.52
C PHE A 175 -6.19 2.27 -18.30
N GLN A 176 -6.53 1.76 -17.11
CA GLN A 176 -7.88 1.34 -16.79
C GLN A 176 -8.80 2.54 -16.54
N THR A 177 -10.04 2.38 -17.00
CA THR A 177 -11.13 3.35 -16.85
C THR A 177 -12.26 2.76 -16.02
N LEU A 178 -13.03 3.62 -15.35
CA LEU A 178 -14.25 3.21 -14.66
C LEU A 178 -15.37 2.91 -15.68
N LYS A 179 -16.40 2.17 -15.26
CA LYS A 179 -17.55 1.80 -16.13
C LYS A 179 -18.29 3.02 -16.72
N GLY A 180 -18.29 4.16 -16.01
CA GLY A 180 -18.89 5.42 -16.47
C GLY A 180 -17.93 6.32 -17.26
N GLY A 181 -16.76 5.82 -17.65
CA GLY A 181 -15.68 6.64 -18.18
C GLY A 181 -14.83 7.28 -17.08
N GLY A 182 -13.75 7.95 -17.48
CA GLY A 182 -12.79 8.55 -16.55
C GLY A 182 -11.82 7.54 -15.93
N HIS A 183 -10.79 8.10 -15.31
CA HIS A 183 -9.70 7.34 -14.69
C HIS A 183 -10.04 6.92 -13.26
N LYS A 184 -9.46 5.81 -12.82
CA LYS A 184 -9.50 5.42 -11.41
C LYS A 184 -8.79 6.49 -10.55
N PRO A 185 -9.29 6.79 -9.33
CA PRO A 185 -8.70 7.81 -8.44
C PRO A 185 -7.45 7.32 -7.68
N TYR A 186 -6.93 6.14 -8.06
CA TYR A 186 -5.76 5.51 -7.48
C TYR A 186 -4.94 4.84 -8.59
N LEU A 187 -3.64 4.72 -8.36
CA LEU A 187 -2.70 4.04 -9.24
C LEU A 187 -2.20 2.76 -8.57
N SER A 188 -1.92 1.74 -9.37
CA SER A 188 -1.35 0.48 -8.92
C SER A 188 -0.22 0.08 -9.85
N PHE A 189 0.88 -0.39 -9.28
CA PHE A 189 2.09 -0.78 -9.98
C PHE A 189 2.56 -2.12 -9.44
N LYS A 190 2.78 -3.08 -10.34
CA LYS A 190 3.48 -4.32 -10.02
C LYS A 190 4.94 -4.14 -10.43
N PHE A 191 5.85 -4.32 -9.48
CA PHE A 191 7.30 -4.21 -9.68
C PHE A 191 7.94 -5.58 -9.70
N ASP A 192 8.89 -5.79 -10.62
CA ASP A 192 9.92 -6.81 -10.48
C ASP A 192 11.00 -6.27 -9.53
N SER A 193 10.98 -6.76 -8.29
CA SER A 193 11.90 -6.31 -7.25
C SER A 193 13.36 -6.60 -7.56
N SER A 194 13.66 -7.59 -8.42
CA SER A 194 15.04 -7.91 -8.81
C SER A 194 15.70 -6.76 -9.56
N GLN A 195 14.88 -5.96 -10.26
CA GLN A 195 15.29 -4.84 -11.10
C GLN A 195 15.40 -3.50 -10.35
N ILE A 196 15.17 -3.47 -9.03
CA ILE A 196 15.21 -2.23 -8.22
C ILE A 196 16.44 -2.27 -7.29
N PRO A 197 17.54 -1.57 -7.63
CA PRO A 197 18.76 -1.52 -6.82
C PRO A 197 18.55 -0.98 -5.40
N GLU A 198 17.62 -0.04 -5.24
CA GLU A 198 17.35 0.69 -4.00
C GLU A 198 16.65 -0.19 -2.93
N LEU A 199 16.24 -1.41 -3.27
CA LEU A 199 15.59 -2.32 -2.33
C LEU A 199 16.59 -3.03 -1.40
N PRO A 200 16.33 -3.03 -0.08
CA PRO A 200 17.13 -3.80 0.87
C PRO A 200 16.92 -5.31 0.69
N LEU A 201 17.89 -6.11 1.13
CA LEU A 201 17.79 -7.56 1.13
C LEU A 201 16.92 -8.10 2.29
N PRO A 202 16.25 -9.26 2.11
CA PRO A 202 16.01 -9.97 0.86
C PRO A 202 14.96 -9.23 0.02
N ARG A 203 15.12 -9.27 -1.30
CA ARG A 203 14.15 -8.72 -2.24
C ARG A 203 13.01 -9.72 -2.45
N PRO A 204 11.74 -9.33 -2.33
CA PRO A 204 10.60 -10.14 -2.79
C PRO A 204 10.75 -10.50 -4.28
N MET A 205 9.92 -11.42 -4.80
CA MET A 205 9.83 -11.63 -6.25
C MET A 205 9.11 -10.44 -6.89
N TYR A 206 7.97 -10.06 -6.32
CA TYR A 206 7.17 -8.94 -6.78
C TYR A 206 6.67 -8.07 -5.63
N GLU A 207 6.49 -6.79 -5.93
CA GLU A 207 5.78 -5.84 -5.06
C GLU A 207 4.62 -5.22 -5.82
N ILE A 208 3.45 -5.16 -5.21
CA ILE A 208 2.34 -4.36 -5.73
C ILE A 208 2.20 -3.12 -4.85
N TRP A 209 2.52 -1.96 -5.41
CA TRP A 209 2.36 -0.65 -4.80
C TRP A 209 1.04 -0.04 -5.25
N VAL A 210 0.19 0.37 -4.31
CA VAL A 210 -1.08 1.06 -4.57
C VAL A 210 -1.03 2.43 -3.92
N TYR A 211 -1.36 3.45 -4.71
CA TYR A 211 -1.20 4.84 -4.34
C TYR A 211 -2.46 5.66 -4.64
N SER A 212 -2.90 6.46 -3.66
CA SER A 212 -3.88 7.52 -3.86
C SER A 212 -3.63 8.69 -2.88
N PRO A 213 -4.39 9.79 -2.99
CA PRO A 213 -4.39 10.86 -1.98
C PRO A 213 -4.79 10.40 -0.58
N HIS A 214 -5.45 9.25 -0.45
CA HIS A 214 -5.97 8.70 0.80
C HIS A 214 -5.14 7.52 1.34
N VAL A 215 -4.52 6.71 0.47
CA VAL A 215 -3.83 5.49 0.88
C VAL A 215 -2.48 5.31 0.19
N GLU A 216 -1.49 4.83 0.95
CA GLU A 216 -0.27 4.22 0.43
C GLU A 216 -0.25 2.76 0.90
N ALA A 217 -0.10 1.81 -0.02
CA ALA A 217 -0.17 0.39 0.31
C ALA A 217 0.81 -0.44 -0.50
N VAL A 218 1.33 -1.50 0.11
CA VAL A 218 2.28 -2.41 -0.51
C VAL A 218 1.92 -3.85 -0.21
N HIS A 219 1.99 -4.72 -1.21
CA HIS A 219 1.94 -6.17 -1.05
C HIS A 219 3.24 -6.80 -1.58
N LEU A 220 4.00 -7.40 -0.68
CA LEU A 220 5.27 -8.08 -0.96
C LEU A 220 5.03 -9.56 -1.15
N ARG A 221 5.55 -10.16 -2.22
CA ARG A 221 5.36 -11.57 -2.54
C ARG A 221 6.66 -12.27 -2.87
N GLY A 222 6.97 -13.35 -2.15
CA GLY A 222 8.20 -14.13 -2.36
C GLY A 222 8.18 -15.14 -3.53
N GLY A 223 7.04 -15.37 -4.17
CA GLY A 223 6.90 -16.30 -5.30
C GLY A 223 5.48 -16.34 -5.88
N LYS A 224 5.26 -17.08 -6.98
CA LYS A 224 3.96 -17.12 -7.68
C LYS A 224 2.79 -17.59 -6.78
N VAL A 225 3.06 -18.55 -5.89
CA VAL A 225 2.10 -19.04 -4.89
C VAL A 225 2.59 -18.67 -3.51
N ALA A 226 1.94 -17.67 -2.89
CA ALA A 226 2.32 -17.14 -1.59
C ALA A 226 1.09 -16.67 -0.82
N ARG A 227 1.18 -16.66 0.51
CA ARG A 227 0.10 -16.23 1.40
C ARG A 227 0.62 -15.38 2.55
N GLY A 228 -0.17 -14.38 2.94
CA GLY A 228 0.00 -13.66 4.18
C GLY A 228 -1.02 -12.57 4.40
N GLY A 229 -0.99 -12.02 5.61
CA GLY A 229 -1.96 -11.04 6.07
C GLY A 229 -1.71 -9.61 5.57
N ILE A 230 -2.77 -8.80 5.58
CA ILE A 230 -2.74 -7.36 5.28
C ILE A 230 -2.83 -6.58 6.59
N ARG A 231 -1.81 -5.78 6.91
CA ARG A 231 -1.75 -4.97 8.12
C ARG A 231 -2.18 -3.52 7.86
N TRP A 232 -3.00 -2.96 8.75
CA TRP A 232 -3.11 -1.51 8.85
C TRP A 232 -1.96 -0.99 9.71
N SER A 233 -1.08 -0.17 9.12
CA SER A 233 0.07 0.42 9.80
C SER A 233 -0.16 1.89 10.12
N ASP A 234 0.34 2.31 11.28
CA ASP A 234 0.47 3.70 11.71
C ASP A 234 1.83 4.31 11.36
N ARG A 235 2.75 3.50 10.79
CA ARG A 235 4.13 3.90 10.44
C ARG A 235 4.21 4.55 9.07
N ARG A 236 3.98 5.86 9.00
CA ARG A 236 4.05 6.61 7.73
C ARG A 236 5.39 6.41 6.99
N GLU A 237 6.51 6.60 7.68
CA GLU A 237 7.82 6.71 7.03
C GLU A 237 8.42 5.36 6.62
N ASP A 238 8.00 4.24 7.22
CA ASP A 238 8.65 2.95 6.99
C ASP A 238 7.76 1.71 7.12
N PHE A 239 6.44 1.83 6.88
CA PHE A 239 5.55 0.66 6.92
C PHE A 239 6.00 -0.44 5.95
N ARG A 240 6.62 -0.13 4.81
CA ARG A 240 7.16 -1.18 3.92
C ARG A 240 8.23 -2.01 4.62
N THR A 241 9.08 -1.41 5.44
CA THR A 241 10.09 -2.13 6.26
C THR A 241 9.41 -3.05 7.28
N GLU A 242 8.33 -2.58 7.90
CA GLU A 242 7.49 -3.41 8.77
C GLU A 242 6.91 -4.61 8.00
N VAL A 243 6.30 -4.38 6.83
CA VAL A 243 5.72 -5.42 5.97
C VAL A 243 6.79 -6.43 5.54
N LEU A 244 8.00 -5.96 5.19
CA LEU A 244 9.12 -6.82 4.80
C LEU A 244 9.56 -7.72 5.96
N GLY A 245 9.70 -7.17 7.18
CA GLY A 245 10.01 -7.95 8.37
C GLY A 245 8.97 -9.05 8.64
N LEU A 246 7.69 -8.73 8.48
CA LEU A 246 6.59 -9.70 8.64
C LEU A 246 6.57 -10.74 7.53
N MET A 247 6.89 -10.38 6.28
CA MET A 247 7.02 -11.33 5.17
C MET A 247 8.14 -12.34 5.44
N LYS A 248 9.30 -11.89 5.96
CA LYS A 248 10.42 -12.78 6.34
C LYS A 248 9.99 -13.79 7.41
N ALA A 249 9.30 -13.33 8.45
CA ALA A 249 8.75 -14.21 9.48
C ALA A 249 7.75 -15.22 8.89
N GLN A 250 6.94 -14.79 7.93
CA GLN A 250 5.96 -15.66 7.25
C GLN A 250 6.62 -16.71 6.36
N GLN A 251 7.76 -16.41 5.73
CA GLN A 251 8.50 -17.38 4.93
C GLN A 251 8.94 -18.58 5.79
N VAL A 252 9.55 -18.32 6.95
CA VAL A 252 9.96 -19.39 7.89
C VAL A 252 8.75 -20.17 8.40
N LYS A 253 7.62 -19.48 8.66
CA LYS A 253 6.38 -20.11 9.12
C LYS A 253 5.73 -21.02 8.07
N ASN A 254 5.80 -20.63 6.80
CA ASN A 254 5.10 -21.34 5.72
C ASN A 254 5.89 -22.53 5.16
N THR A 255 7.18 -22.69 5.47
CA THR A 255 8.09 -23.70 4.88
C THR A 255 7.52 -25.12 4.80
N VAL A 256 6.63 -25.50 5.72
CA VAL A 256 6.01 -26.84 5.76
C VAL A 256 4.75 -26.97 4.89
N ILE A 257 4.11 -25.86 4.48
CA ILE A 257 2.79 -25.84 3.80
C ILE A 257 2.86 -25.18 2.41
N VAL A 258 3.50 -24.02 2.29
CA VAL A 258 3.62 -23.26 1.04
C VAL A 258 5.07 -22.76 0.95
N PRO A 259 5.76 -22.93 -0.19
CA PRO A 259 7.21 -22.71 -0.25
C PRO A 259 7.65 -21.28 0.10
N VAL A 260 6.77 -20.28 -0.07
CA VAL A 260 7.11 -18.86 0.14
C VAL A 260 5.95 -18.07 0.77
N GLY A 261 6.30 -17.02 1.51
CA GLY A 261 5.35 -16.10 2.16
C GLY A 261 5.04 -14.86 1.32
N SER A 262 3.89 -14.26 1.58
CA SER A 262 3.60 -12.87 1.20
C SER A 262 3.23 -12.06 2.44
N LYS A 263 3.19 -10.74 2.30
CA LYS A 263 2.63 -9.85 3.32
C LYS A 263 2.21 -8.55 2.66
N GLY A 264 1.10 -7.97 3.09
CA GLY A 264 0.75 -6.62 2.71
C GLY A 264 0.58 -5.70 3.90
N GLY A 265 0.59 -4.40 3.62
CA GLY A 265 0.23 -3.38 4.58
C GLY A 265 -0.11 -2.07 3.92
N PHE A 266 -0.87 -1.25 4.62
CA PHE A 266 -1.31 0.05 4.12
C PHE A 266 -1.29 1.10 5.23
N TYR A 267 -1.07 2.34 4.82
CA TYR A 267 -1.09 3.55 5.61
C TYR A 267 -2.20 4.48 5.12
N VAL A 268 -3.00 5.00 6.06
CA VAL A 268 -4.10 5.94 5.78
C VAL A 268 -3.58 7.36 5.93
N LYS A 269 -3.52 8.10 4.83
CA LYS A 269 -2.91 9.45 4.77
C LYS A 269 -3.80 10.53 5.39
N GLN A 270 -5.11 10.40 5.23
CA GLN A 270 -6.11 11.40 5.64
C GLN A 270 -7.04 10.85 6.71
N LEU A 271 -6.48 10.36 7.81
CA LEU A 271 -7.28 9.84 8.92
C LEU A 271 -8.12 10.98 9.55
N PRO A 272 -9.45 10.83 9.67
CA PRO A 272 -10.30 11.87 10.25
C PRO A 272 -9.90 12.19 11.70
N ARG A 273 -9.77 13.47 12.02
CA ARG A 273 -9.58 13.94 13.40
C ARG A 273 -10.93 13.94 14.14
N SER A 274 -11.37 12.76 14.56
CA SER A 274 -12.64 12.56 15.25
C SER A 274 -12.49 11.53 16.37
N ASP A 275 -13.10 11.78 17.52
CA ASP A 275 -13.20 10.81 18.61
C ASP A 275 -14.21 9.68 18.29
N ASN A 276 -15.02 9.84 17.24
CA ASN A 276 -15.93 8.82 16.78
C ASN A 276 -15.18 7.73 16.00
N ARG A 277 -14.97 6.59 16.66
CA ARG A 277 -14.31 5.40 16.10
C ARG A 277 -14.94 4.91 14.80
N GLU A 278 -16.26 5.05 14.60
CA GLU A 278 -16.92 4.62 13.38
C GLU A 278 -16.50 5.47 12.18
N ILE A 279 -16.35 6.79 12.35
CA ILE A 279 -15.92 7.70 11.29
C ILE A 279 -14.50 7.35 10.86
N VAL A 280 -13.60 7.13 11.83
CA VAL A 280 -12.23 6.70 11.56
C VAL A 280 -12.21 5.36 10.84
N MET A 281 -12.99 4.38 11.31
CA MET A 281 -13.02 3.04 10.74
C MET A 281 -13.57 3.03 9.30
N LYS A 282 -14.52 3.90 8.98
CA LYS A 282 -15.02 4.05 7.60
C LYS A 282 -13.92 4.46 6.63
N GLU A 283 -13.04 5.38 7.02
CA GLU A 283 -11.90 5.78 6.17
C GLU A 283 -10.89 4.63 6.03
N VAL A 284 -10.59 3.93 7.13
CA VAL A 284 -9.68 2.77 7.11
C VAL A 284 -10.20 1.68 6.18
N VAL A 285 -11.50 1.37 6.25
CA VAL A 285 -12.16 0.41 5.36
C VAL A 285 -12.10 0.90 3.91
N SER A 286 -12.40 2.18 3.63
CA SER A 286 -12.31 2.74 2.28
C SER A 286 -10.90 2.59 1.67
N CYS A 287 -9.86 2.87 2.46
CA CYS A 287 -8.46 2.69 2.07
C CYS A 287 -8.11 1.21 1.83
N TYR A 288 -8.56 0.32 2.71
CA TYR A 288 -8.40 -1.12 2.54
C TYR A 288 -9.07 -1.64 1.26
N GLN A 289 -10.30 -1.20 0.98
CA GLN A 289 -11.02 -1.57 -0.24
C GLN A 289 -10.29 -1.07 -1.49
N THR A 290 -9.75 0.16 -1.46
CA THR A 290 -8.91 0.70 -2.55
C THR A 290 -7.68 -0.17 -2.77
N PHE A 291 -7.02 -0.61 -1.69
CA PHE A 291 -5.88 -1.51 -1.80
C PHE A 291 -6.26 -2.85 -2.44
N MET A 292 -7.33 -3.51 -1.99
CA MET A 292 -7.79 -4.79 -2.56
C MET A 292 -8.14 -4.66 -4.06
N ARG A 293 -8.83 -3.58 -4.44
CA ARG A 293 -9.11 -3.28 -5.87
C ARG A 293 -7.83 -3.06 -6.67
N GLY A 294 -6.85 -2.33 -6.12
CA GLY A 294 -5.56 -2.11 -6.75
C GLY A 294 -4.75 -3.39 -6.95
N LEU A 295 -4.85 -4.36 -6.05
CA LEU A 295 -4.26 -5.69 -6.24
C LEU A 295 -4.95 -6.42 -7.40
N LEU A 296 -6.28 -6.53 -7.36
CA LEU A 296 -7.06 -7.27 -8.36
C LEU A 296 -7.07 -6.59 -9.76
N ASP A 297 -6.83 -5.28 -9.82
CA ASP A 297 -6.64 -4.56 -11.09
C ASP A 297 -5.43 -5.09 -11.89
N LEU A 298 -4.47 -5.76 -11.24
CA LEU A 298 -3.21 -6.24 -11.84
C LEU A 298 -3.08 -7.76 -11.90
N THR A 299 -3.93 -8.51 -11.19
CA THR A 299 -3.88 -9.97 -11.08
C THR A 299 -4.69 -10.65 -12.19
N ASP A 300 -4.10 -11.63 -12.87
CA ASP A 300 -4.84 -12.41 -13.87
C ASP A 300 -5.99 -13.18 -13.21
N ASN A 301 -7.02 -13.53 -13.97
CA ASN A 301 -8.15 -14.31 -13.48
C ASN A 301 -8.18 -15.70 -14.13
N ILE A 302 -8.91 -16.65 -13.54
CA ILE A 302 -9.16 -17.96 -14.15
C ILE A 302 -10.66 -18.07 -14.46
N VAL A 303 -11.00 -18.03 -15.75
CA VAL A 303 -12.38 -18.16 -16.23
C VAL A 303 -12.49 -19.45 -17.03
N ARG A 304 -13.30 -20.40 -16.52
CA ARG A 304 -13.51 -21.72 -17.15
C ARG A 304 -12.18 -22.45 -17.46
N GLY A 305 -11.25 -22.42 -16.49
CA GLY A 305 -9.94 -23.06 -16.59
C GLY A 305 -8.92 -22.33 -17.48
N LYS A 306 -9.25 -21.16 -18.04
CA LYS A 306 -8.33 -20.35 -18.86
C LYS A 306 -7.91 -19.10 -18.11
N ILE A 307 -6.64 -18.72 -18.29
CA ILE A 307 -6.09 -17.49 -17.72
C ILE A 307 -6.57 -16.31 -18.56
N VAL A 308 -7.16 -15.31 -17.90
CA VAL A 308 -7.70 -14.10 -18.51
C VAL A 308 -6.99 -12.90 -17.87
N PRO A 309 -6.26 -12.09 -18.66
CA PRO A 309 -5.60 -10.91 -18.12
C PRO A 309 -6.58 -9.80 -17.73
N PRO A 310 -6.21 -8.91 -16.79
CA PRO A 310 -7.00 -7.73 -16.49
C PRO A 310 -7.18 -6.86 -17.74
N PRO A 311 -8.34 -6.19 -17.90
CA PRO A 311 -8.57 -5.31 -19.03
C PRO A 311 -7.60 -4.13 -18.99
N GLN A 312 -7.17 -3.67 -20.17
CA GLN A 312 -6.32 -2.49 -20.33
C GLN A 312 -4.99 -2.54 -19.55
N VAL A 313 -4.44 -3.74 -19.33
CA VAL A 313 -3.12 -3.95 -18.72
C VAL A 313 -2.18 -4.59 -19.73
N VAL A 314 -1.05 -3.93 -20.01
CA VAL A 314 0.08 -4.54 -20.72
C VAL A 314 0.89 -5.34 -19.70
N ARG A 315 1.07 -6.64 -19.97
CA ARG A 315 1.83 -7.57 -19.12
C ARG A 315 3.26 -7.71 -19.67
N HIS A 316 4.25 -7.50 -18.81
CA HIS A 316 5.67 -7.70 -19.10
C HIS A 316 6.26 -8.92 -18.35
N ASP A 317 5.39 -9.76 -17.82
CA ASP A 317 5.66 -10.96 -17.03
C ASP A 317 4.75 -12.11 -17.46
N ASP A 318 5.02 -13.31 -16.94
CA ASP A 318 4.19 -14.49 -17.16
C ASP A 318 2.78 -14.33 -16.56
N ASP A 319 1.93 -15.31 -16.86
CA ASP A 319 0.66 -15.47 -16.17
C ASP A 319 0.83 -15.55 -14.65
N ASP A 320 -0.02 -14.79 -13.95
CA ASP A 320 -0.01 -14.58 -12.52
C ASP A 320 -1.44 -14.50 -11.95
N PRO A 321 -2.19 -15.63 -11.94
CA PRO A 321 -3.58 -15.63 -11.51
C PRO A 321 -3.77 -15.82 -9.99
N TYR A 322 -2.72 -16.17 -9.26
CA TYR A 322 -2.82 -16.56 -7.85
C TYR A 322 -2.52 -15.38 -6.92
N LEU A 323 -3.54 -14.91 -6.22
CA LEU A 323 -3.44 -13.90 -5.17
C LEU A 323 -4.39 -14.25 -4.04
N VAL A 324 -3.86 -14.42 -2.83
CA VAL A 324 -4.64 -14.67 -1.61
C VAL A 324 -4.14 -13.72 -0.53
N VAL A 325 -5.09 -13.15 0.21
CA VAL A 325 -4.84 -12.29 1.37
C VAL A 325 -5.38 -12.94 2.65
N ALA A 326 -4.94 -12.44 3.79
CA ALA A 326 -5.49 -12.81 5.08
C ALA A 326 -5.63 -11.56 5.96
N ALA A 327 -6.37 -11.69 7.05
CA ALA A 327 -6.39 -10.65 8.07
C ALA A 327 -5.06 -10.59 8.85
N ASP A 328 -4.75 -9.41 9.37
CA ASP A 328 -3.66 -9.14 10.32
C ASP A 328 -4.10 -8.06 11.33
N LYS A 329 -3.14 -7.49 12.08
CA LYS A 329 -3.37 -6.36 12.98
C LYS A 329 -4.09 -5.23 12.25
N GLY A 330 -5.21 -4.79 12.84
CA GLY A 330 -6.03 -3.70 12.32
C GLY A 330 -7.01 -4.09 11.20
N THR A 331 -7.03 -5.35 10.75
CA THR A 331 -7.90 -5.82 9.65
C THR A 331 -8.63 -7.12 9.97
N ALA A 332 -8.68 -7.52 11.24
CA ALA A 332 -9.25 -8.81 11.69
C ALA A 332 -10.64 -9.12 11.12
N SER A 333 -11.52 -8.13 11.00
CA SER A 333 -12.89 -8.28 10.51
C SER A 333 -13.07 -7.98 9.00
N PHE A 334 -11.99 -7.74 8.26
CA PHE A 334 -12.08 -7.23 6.88
C PHE A 334 -12.12 -8.32 5.81
N SER A 335 -11.99 -9.60 6.18
CA SER A 335 -11.98 -10.72 5.22
C SER A 335 -13.24 -10.76 4.36
N ASP A 336 -14.42 -10.54 4.94
CA ASP A 336 -15.68 -10.49 4.18
C ASP A 336 -15.72 -9.31 3.20
N ILE A 337 -15.10 -8.19 3.56
CA ILE A 337 -15.00 -7.02 2.67
C ILE A 337 -14.14 -7.36 1.45
N ALA A 338 -12.99 -8.00 1.66
CA ALA A 338 -12.13 -8.44 0.56
C ALA A 338 -12.80 -9.50 -0.32
N ASN A 339 -13.51 -10.46 0.26
CA ASN A 339 -14.25 -11.48 -0.48
C ASN A 339 -15.42 -10.87 -1.27
N GLY A 340 -16.10 -9.86 -0.75
CA GLY A 340 -17.09 -9.08 -1.50
C GLY A 340 -16.49 -8.41 -2.74
N ILE A 341 -15.29 -7.80 -2.61
CA ILE A 341 -14.58 -7.21 -3.75
C ILE A 341 -14.14 -8.29 -4.75
N SER A 342 -13.65 -9.43 -4.27
CA SER A 342 -13.32 -10.58 -5.12
C SER A 342 -14.52 -11.01 -5.97
N ALA A 343 -15.72 -11.06 -5.38
CA ALA A 343 -16.97 -11.35 -6.07
C ALA A 343 -17.32 -10.29 -7.12
N ASP A 344 -17.17 -9.00 -6.81
CA ASP A 344 -17.39 -7.88 -7.76
C ASP A 344 -16.46 -7.96 -8.99
N TYR A 345 -15.24 -8.46 -8.79
CA TYR A 345 -14.25 -8.69 -9.85
C TYR A 345 -14.44 -10.03 -10.56
N HIS A 346 -15.39 -10.85 -10.11
CA HIS A 346 -15.56 -12.25 -10.54
C HIS A 346 -14.25 -13.04 -10.46
N PHE A 347 -13.42 -12.74 -9.46
CA PHE A 347 -12.13 -13.38 -9.29
C PHE A 347 -12.32 -14.85 -8.89
N TRP A 348 -11.55 -15.74 -9.51
CA TRP A 348 -11.78 -17.20 -9.48
C TRP A 348 -11.73 -17.83 -8.09
N LEU A 349 -11.01 -17.21 -7.14
CA LEU A 349 -10.97 -17.67 -5.76
C LEU A 349 -12.23 -17.33 -4.98
N GLY A 350 -13.07 -16.39 -5.45
CA GLY A 350 -14.32 -16.02 -4.78
C GLY A 350 -14.12 -15.67 -3.32
N ASP A 351 -14.79 -16.41 -2.44
CA ASP A 351 -14.72 -16.30 -0.98
C ASP A 351 -13.45 -16.90 -0.34
N ALA A 352 -12.62 -17.57 -1.13
CA ALA A 352 -11.28 -18.02 -0.74
C ALA A 352 -10.18 -16.97 -1.02
N PHE A 353 -10.52 -15.80 -1.58
CA PHE A 353 -9.56 -14.71 -1.81
C PHE A 353 -8.95 -14.20 -0.50
N ALA A 354 -9.79 -14.00 0.51
CA ALA A 354 -9.39 -13.61 1.85
C ALA A 354 -9.74 -14.71 2.86
N SER A 355 -8.73 -15.25 3.53
CA SER A 355 -8.95 -16.29 4.54
C SER A 355 -9.47 -15.71 5.86
N GLY A 356 -10.42 -16.39 6.50
CA GLY A 356 -10.96 -16.03 7.82
C GLY A 356 -12.18 -15.10 7.79
N GLY A 357 -12.93 -15.09 6.68
CA GLY A 357 -14.27 -14.48 6.64
C GLY A 357 -15.34 -15.36 7.27
N SER A 358 -16.59 -14.89 7.22
CA SER A 358 -17.79 -15.55 7.74
C SER A 358 -18.01 -16.98 7.23
N ALA A 359 -17.58 -17.28 6.00
CA ALA A 359 -17.64 -18.60 5.40
C ALA A 359 -16.45 -19.52 5.78
N GLY A 360 -15.42 -18.97 6.44
CA GLY A 360 -14.20 -19.67 6.82
C GLY A 360 -14.13 -20.05 8.30
N TYR A 361 -13.04 -20.72 8.68
CA TYR A 361 -12.77 -21.03 10.09
C TYR A 361 -12.23 -19.80 10.82
N ASP A 362 -12.92 -19.36 11.87
CA ASP A 362 -12.41 -18.35 12.78
C ASP A 362 -11.26 -18.93 13.62
N HIS A 363 -10.04 -18.53 13.25
CA HIS A 363 -8.82 -19.03 13.85
C HIS A 363 -8.73 -18.77 15.37
N LYS A 364 -9.27 -17.65 15.84
CA LYS A 364 -9.28 -17.28 17.26
C LYS A 364 -10.37 -18.07 18.00
N LYS A 365 -11.60 -18.08 17.49
CA LYS A 365 -12.72 -18.81 18.10
C LYS A 365 -12.46 -20.30 18.19
N MET A 366 -11.81 -20.88 17.18
CA MET A 366 -11.47 -22.31 17.17
C MET A 366 -10.14 -22.62 17.88
N ALA A 367 -9.41 -21.60 18.33
CA ALA A 367 -8.10 -21.71 18.96
C ALA A 367 -7.07 -22.44 18.09
N ILE A 368 -7.10 -22.26 16.77
CA ILE A 368 -6.28 -23.05 15.82
C ILE A 368 -4.79 -22.84 16.11
N THR A 369 -4.36 -21.57 16.24
CA THR A 369 -2.96 -21.23 16.52
C THR A 369 -2.54 -21.75 17.88
N ALA A 370 -3.34 -21.50 18.92
CA ALA A 370 -3.04 -21.90 20.28
C ALA A 370 -2.94 -23.41 20.43
N LYS A 371 -3.90 -24.16 19.87
CA LYS A 371 -3.88 -25.64 19.89
C LYS A 371 -2.66 -26.19 19.18
N GLY A 372 -2.33 -25.67 18.00
CA GLY A 372 -1.13 -26.09 17.26
C GLY A 372 0.16 -25.85 18.06
N ALA A 373 0.31 -24.65 18.65
CA ALA A 373 1.44 -24.33 19.52
C ALA A 373 1.48 -25.25 20.75
N TRP A 374 0.32 -25.55 21.35
CA TRP A 374 0.22 -26.39 22.54
C TRP A 374 0.59 -27.85 22.28
N GLU A 375 0.33 -28.38 21.08
CA GLU A 375 0.84 -29.70 20.70
C GLU A 375 2.38 -29.75 20.75
N SER A 376 3.06 -28.68 20.31
CA SER A 376 4.51 -28.57 20.42
C SER A 376 4.97 -28.50 21.87
N VAL A 377 4.26 -27.74 22.73
CA VAL A 377 4.55 -27.68 24.18
C VAL A 377 4.40 -29.07 24.82
N LYS A 378 3.28 -29.76 24.57
CA LYS A 378 3.05 -31.13 25.06
C LYS A 378 4.15 -32.08 24.61
N ARG A 379 4.57 -32.00 23.34
CA ARG A 379 5.65 -32.84 22.81
C ARG A 379 6.97 -32.56 23.51
N HIS A 380 7.33 -31.30 23.70
CA HIS A 380 8.59 -30.90 24.35
C HIS A 380 8.66 -31.41 25.80
N PHE A 381 7.60 -31.20 26.58
CA PHE A 381 7.55 -31.70 27.96
C PHE A 381 7.55 -33.23 28.03
N ARG A 382 6.88 -33.92 27.09
CA ARG A 382 6.94 -35.39 27.00
C ARG A 382 8.35 -35.91 26.74
N GLU A 383 9.16 -35.21 25.95
CA GLU A 383 10.58 -35.56 25.74
C GLU A 383 11.43 -35.38 27.00
N MET A 384 10.98 -34.55 27.94
CA MET A 384 11.54 -34.40 29.28
C MET A 384 10.92 -35.35 30.31
N GLY A 385 10.02 -36.25 29.89
CA GLY A 385 9.32 -37.19 30.78
C GLY A 385 8.22 -36.56 31.64
N ILE A 386 7.73 -35.37 31.28
CA ILE A 386 6.69 -34.64 32.03
C ILE A 386 5.40 -34.60 31.20
N ASP A 387 4.27 -35.02 31.78
CA ASP A 387 2.95 -34.82 31.18
C ASP A 387 2.23 -33.62 31.79
N ILE A 388 2.27 -32.50 31.08
CA ILE A 388 1.62 -31.23 31.47
C ILE A 388 0.08 -31.28 31.47
N GLN A 389 -0.52 -32.40 31.08
CA GLN A 389 -1.96 -32.65 31.20
C GLN A 389 -2.32 -33.31 32.52
N THR A 390 -1.35 -33.76 33.31
CA THR A 390 -1.57 -34.40 34.62
C THR A 390 -0.70 -33.83 35.73
N THR A 391 0.35 -33.08 35.39
CA THR A 391 1.33 -32.55 36.33
C THR A 391 1.32 -31.02 36.33
N ALA A 392 1.34 -30.41 37.53
CA ALA A 392 1.41 -28.97 37.69
C ALA A 392 2.75 -28.39 37.21
N PHE A 393 2.70 -27.27 36.50
CA PHE A 393 3.86 -26.56 35.97
C PHE A 393 3.63 -25.06 35.97
N THR A 394 4.72 -24.30 36.03
CA THR A 394 4.68 -22.83 36.08
C THR A 394 4.79 -22.22 34.69
N VAL A 395 4.09 -21.10 34.49
CA VAL A 395 4.09 -20.35 33.23
C VAL A 395 4.30 -18.87 33.51
N ALA A 396 5.10 -18.22 32.68
CA ALA A 396 5.14 -16.78 32.50
C ALA A 396 4.96 -16.48 31.01
N GLY A 397 4.15 -15.49 30.65
CA GLY A 397 3.86 -15.23 29.24
C GLY A 397 3.59 -13.76 28.89
N ILE A 398 3.54 -13.50 27.59
CA ILE A 398 3.28 -12.17 27.02
C ILE A 398 1.91 -12.20 26.36
N GLY A 399 1.00 -11.34 26.80
CA GLY A 399 -0.38 -11.25 26.36
C GLY A 399 -1.39 -11.29 27.52
N ASP A 400 -2.65 -11.44 27.15
CA ASP A 400 -3.78 -11.50 28.07
C ASP A 400 -4.87 -12.46 27.53
N MET A 401 -5.92 -12.69 28.33
CA MET A 401 -7.01 -13.62 27.99
C MET A 401 -7.80 -13.24 26.73
N SER A 402 -7.74 -11.97 26.27
CA SER A 402 -8.36 -11.54 25.02
C SER A 402 -7.55 -11.90 23.77
N GLY A 403 -6.29 -12.34 23.92
CA GLY A 403 -5.41 -12.74 22.81
C GLY A 403 -5.69 -14.15 22.26
N ASP A 404 -5.41 -14.38 20.98
CA ASP A 404 -5.57 -15.71 20.35
C ASP A 404 -4.65 -16.77 20.99
N VAL A 405 -3.34 -16.55 20.98
CA VAL A 405 -2.37 -17.56 21.45
C VAL A 405 -2.34 -17.68 22.97
N PHE A 406 -2.21 -16.54 23.68
CA PHE A 406 -2.12 -16.53 25.13
C PHE A 406 -3.44 -17.00 25.75
N GLY A 407 -4.55 -16.32 25.46
CA GLY A 407 -5.84 -16.60 26.08
C GLY A 407 -6.29 -18.03 25.87
N ASN A 408 -6.38 -18.48 24.61
CA ASN A 408 -6.76 -19.86 24.33
C ASN A 408 -5.73 -20.86 24.89
N GLY A 409 -4.43 -20.55 24.83
CA GLY A 409 -3.38 -21.45 25.30
C GLY A 409 -3.44 -21.71 26.81
N MET A 410 -3.76 -20.67 27.60
CA MET A 410 -3.87 -20.78 29.06
C MET A 410 -5.11 -21.58 29.53
N LEU A 411 -5.98 -21.98 28.59
CA LEU A 411 -7.13 -22.86 28.84
C LEU A 411 -6.86 -24.32 28.42
N LEU A 412 -5.71 -24.63 27.82
CA LEU A 412 -5.40 -25.97 27.31
C LEU A 412 -4.79 -26.91 28.38
N SER A 413 -4.67 -26.46 29.63
CA SER A 413 -4.39 -27.33 30.78
C SER A 413 -4.90 -26.71 32.07
N ARG A 414 -5.58 -27.53 32.89
CA ARG A 414 -5.98 -27.17 34.26
C ARG A 414 -4.80 -27.10 35.24
N HIS A 415 -3.64 -27.63 34.86
CA HIS A 415 -2.46 -27.73 35.72
C HIS A 415 -1.50 -26.53 35.60
N ILE A 416 -1.88 -25.48 34.88
CA ILE A 416 -1.09 -24.26 34.70
C ILE A 416 -1.11 -23.41 35.97
N LYS A 417 0.08 -23.17 36.51
CA LYS A 417 0.38 -22.16 37.53
C LYS A 417 0.94 -20.90 36.87
N LEU A 418 0.06 -19.95 36.52
CA LEU A 418 0.44 -18.71 35.83
C LEU A 418 1.05 -17.73 36.83
N LEU A 419 2.37 -17.61 36.84
CA LEU A 419 3.09 -16.75 37.78
C LEU A 419 3.13 -15.30 37.33
N ALA A 420 3.18 -15.07 36.02
CA ALA A 420 3.29 -13.74 35.45
C ALA A 420 2.66 -13.66 34.06
N ALA A 421 2.01 -12.55 33.76
CA ALA A 421 1.57 -12.20 32.42
C ALA A 421 1.70 -10.69 32.22
N PHE A 422 2.07 -10.26 31.02
CA PHE A 422 2.08 -8.82 30.72
C PHE A 422 1.76 -8.53 29.26
N ASP A 423 1.11 -7.40 29.03
CA ASP A 423 0.90 -6.81 27.71
C ASP A 423 1.25 -5.32 27.75
N HIS A 424 0.90 -4.60 26.68
CA HIS A 424 1.12 -3.14 26.60
C HIS A 424 0.28 -2.30 27.58
N ARG A 425 -0.65 -2.91 28.32
CA ARG A 425 -1.60 -2.22 29.22
C ARG A 425 -1.35 -2.57 30.68
N HIS A 426 -1.09 -3.84 30.97
CA HIS A 426 -1.12 -4.38 32.32
C HIS A 426 0.00 -5.39 32.56
N ILE A 427 0.37 -5.51 33.84
CA ILE A 427 1.27 -6.54 34.37
C ILE A 427 0.52 -7.28 35.47
N PHE A 428 0.49 -8.60 35.37
CA PHE A 428 -0.07 -9.53 36.34
C PHE A 428 1.07 -10.35 36.97
N LEU A 429 1.05 -10.49 38.29
CA LEU A 429 1.98 -11.30 39.06
C LEU A 429 1.21 -12.05 40.15
N ASP A 430 1.37 -13.37 40.20
CA ASP A 430 0.89 -14.23 41.27
C ASP A 430 2.01 -15.20 41.66
N PRO A 431 2.64 -15.03 42.83
CA PRO A 431 3.76 -15.89 43.24
C PRO A 431 3.33 -17.30 43.66
N ASN A 432 2.03 -17.53 43.94
CA ASN A 432 1.54 -18.83 44.42
C ASN A 432 0.12 -19.16 43.90
N PRO A 433 -0.06 -19.29 42.58
CA PRO A 433 -1.37 -19.53 41.99
C PRO A 433 -1.87 -20.94 42.29
N ASP A 434 -3.13 -21.04 42.69
CA ASP A 434 -3.85 -22.30 42.74
C ASP A 434 -4.35 -22.68 41.33
N SER A 435 -3.96 -23.86 40.85
CA SER A 435 -4.18 -24.22 39.45
C SER A 435 -5.66 -24.31 39.06
N GLU A 436 -6.52 -24.78 39.97
CA GLU A 436 -7.95 -24.96 39.71
C GLU A 436 -8.70 -23.62 39.78
N THR A 437 -8.49 -22.86 40.86
CA THR A 437 -9.12 -21.55 41.05
C THR A 437 -8.70 -20.58 39.94
N SER A 438 -7.41 -20.55 39.60
CA SER A 438 -6.91 -19.71 38.51
C SER A 438 -7.42 -20.18 37.14
N PHE A 439 -7.66 -21.49 36.92
CA PHE A 439 -8.26 -21.96 35.67
C PHE A 439 -9.68 -21.43 35.48
N MET A 440 -10.52 -21.55 36.52
CA MET A 440 -11.89 -21.06 36.50
C MET A 440 -11.95 -19.56 36.21
N GLU A 441 -11.05 -18.78 36.81
CA GLU A 441 -11.00 -17.33 36.57
C GLU A 441 -10.53 -17.00 35.15
N ARG A 442 -9.61 -17.77 34.56
CA ARG A 442 -9.22 -17.63 33.16
C ARG A 442 -10.37 -17.98 32.21
N GLU A 443 -11.16 -19.02 32.50
CA GLU A 443 -12.29 -19.44 31.67
C GLU A 443 -13.46 -18.44 31.71
N ARG A 444 -13.59 -17.68 32.80
CA ARG A 444 -14.64 -16.67 32.99
C ARG A 444 -14.53 -15.48 32.03
N VAL A 445 -13.32 -15.17 31.55
CA VAL A 445 -12.97 -13.99 30.74
C VAL A 445 -13.02 -14.33 29.26
#